data_AF-A0A6B3G2J7-F1
#
_entry.id   AF-A0A6B3G2J7-F1
#
_cell.length_a   1.000
_cell.length_b   1.000
_cell.length_c   1.000
_cell.angle_alpha   90.00
_cell.angle_beta   90.00
_cell.angle_gamma   90.00
#
_symmetry.space_group_name_H-M   'P 1'
#
loop_
_entity.id
_entity.type
_entity.pdbx_description
1 polymer ?
#
loop_
_entity_poly.entity_id
_entity_poly.type
_entity_poly.pdbx_seq_one_letter_code
_entity_poly.pdbx_strand_id
1 'polypeptide(L)'
;AWWKEERGERIFVDFNQTARDRTIASAYSVRPFPHAPVSAPLRWDEIDDAEPRDFDIRTLPVRYAELGDVHADMDQEAFRLDGLLELADRDEKER
;
A
#
# COMPACT_ATOMS: atom_id res chain seq x y z
N ALA A 1 -16.63 9.79 -0.30
CA ALA A 1 -16.85 11.15 0.23
C ALA A 1 -15.57 11.68 0.88
N TRP A 2 -15.23 12.94 0.65
CA TRP A 2 -13.99 13.55 1.16
C TRP A 2 -14.03 13.72 2.67
N TRP A 3 -15.19 14.07 3.23
CA TRP A 3 -15.43 14.21 4.67
C TRP A 3 -15.53 12.86 5.36
N LYS A 4 -14.86 12.70 6.51
CA LYS A 4 -14.87 11.44 7.29
C LYS A 4 -16.30 11.03 7.72
N GLU A 5 -17.15 12.01 8.01
CA GLU A 5 -18.52 11.82 8.49
C GLU A 5 -19.44 11.21 7.41
N GLU A 6 -19.12 11.44 6.13
CA GLU A 6 -19.89 10.96 4.98
C GLU A 6 -19.40 9.60 4.44
N ARG A 7 -18.36 9.01 5.06
CA ARG A 7 -17.77 7.74 4.57
C ARG A 7 -18.56 6.50 5.01
N GLY A 8 -19.23 6.56 6.16
CA GLY A 8 -19.86 5.40 6.78
C GLY A 8 -18.86 4.24 6.99
N GLU A 9 -19.33 3.00 6.89
CA GLU A 9 -18.51 1.78 6.97
C GLU A 9 -17.94 1.40 5.59
N ARG A 10 -17.08 2.25 5.04
CA ARG A 10 -16.43 2.03 3.72
C ARG A 10 -14.95 2.31 3.79
N ILE A 11 -14.20 1.61 2.93
CA ILE A 11 -12.79 1.91 2.70
C ILE A 11 -12.68 3.17 1.85
N PHE A 12 -11.88 4.12 2.31
CA PHE A 12 -11.53 5.30 1.53
C PHE A 12 -10.24 5.07 0.76
N VAL A 13 -10.33 5.10 -0.56
CA VAL A 13 -9.16 5.13 -1.45
C VAL A 13 -8.59 6.55 -1.44
N ASP A 14 -7.49 6.75 -0.70
CA ASP A 14 -6.88 8.07 -0.53
C ASP A 14 -6.00 8.46 -1.72
N PHE A 15 -6.64 8.85 -2.81
CA PHE A 15 -5.97 9.29 -4.04
C PHE A 15 -5.12 10.55 -3.84
N ASN A 16 -5.36 11.35 -2.79
CA ASN A 16 -4.55 12.54 -2.53
C ASN A 16 -3.11 12.21 -2.12
N GLN A 17 -2.81 10.95 -1.77
CA GLN A 17 -1.45 10.52 -1.43
C GLN A 17 -0.47 10.61 -2.60
N THR A 18 -0.93 10.75 -3.84
CA THR A 18 -0.07 11.00 -5.02
C THR A 18 0.31 12.47 -5.21
N ALA A 19 -0.27 13.38 -4.42
CA ALA A 19 0.11 14.78 -4.46
C ALA A 19 1.51 15.01 -3.86
N ARG A 20 2.12 16.14 -4.22
CA ARG A 20 3.40 16.57 -3.66
C ARG A 20 3.31 16.76 -2.14
N ASP A 21 4.38 16.41 -1.43
CA ASP A 21 4.56 16.64 0.02
C ASP A 21 3.59 15.84 0.92
N ARG A 22 3.16 14.67 0.43
CA ARG A 22 2.36 13.72 1.20
C ARG A 22 3.24 12.69 1.89
N THR A 23 2.92 12.36 3.13
CA THR A 23 3.65 11.37 3.91
C THR A 23 3.17 9.96 3.57
N ILE A 24 4.12 9.09 3.23
CA ILE A 24 3.91 7.65 3.02
C ILE A 24 5.01 6.92 3.80
N ALA A 25 4.62 5.91 4.59
CA ALA A 25 5.60 5.06 5.26
C ALA A 25 6.35 4.24 4.21
N SER A 26 7.69 4.20 4.28
CA SER A 26 8.46 3.40 3.34
C SER A 26 8.27 1.90 3.60
N ALA A 27 8.52 1.07 2.59
CA ALA A 27 8.69 -0.37 2.79
C ALA A 27 9.72 -0.62 3.91
N TYR A 28 9.46 -1.64 4.72
CA TYR A 28 10.27 -2.05 5.87
C TYR A 28 10.41 -1.02 7.00
N SER A 29 9.71 0.13 6.95
CA SER A 29 9.75 1.11 8.05
C SER A 29 8.93 0.66 9.26
N VAL A 30 9.55 0.73 10.45
CA VAL A 30 8.88 0.58 11.74
C VAL A 30 7.93 1.76 11.96
N ARG A 31 6.75 1.48 12.54
CA ARG A 31 5.74 2.48 12.86
C ARG A 31 5.73 2.77 14.36
N PRO A 32 5.51 4.04 14.78
CA PRO A 32 5.55 4.44 16.19
C PRO A 32 4.25 4.11 16.92
N PHE A 33 3.87 2.83 16.93
CA PHE A 33 2.70 2.29 17.63
C PHE A 33 3.14 1.21 18.63
N PRO A 34 2.31 0.88 19.63
CA PRO A 34 2.50 -0.32 20.44
C PRO A 34 2.74 -1.55 19.54
N HIS A 35 3.57 -2.48 19.99
CA HIS A 35 4.12 -3.59 19.19
C HIS A 35 5.15 -3.23 18.10
N ALA A 36 5.39 -1.96 17.80
CA ALA A 36 6.35 -1.54 16.76
C ALA A 36 6.13 -2.28 15.42
N PRO A 37 4.90 -2.21 14.84
CA PRO A 37 4.59 -2.90 13.59
C PRO A 37 5.41 -2.31 12.44
N VAL A 38 5.58 -3.09 11.38
CA VAL A 38 6.39 -2.70 10.23
C VAL A 38 5.52 -2.66 8.97
N SER A 39 5.78 -1.69 8.09
CA SER A 39 5.22 -1.64 6.74
C SER A 39 5.82 -2.74 5.87
N ALA A 40 5.32 -3.97 6.02
CA ALA A 40 5.88 -5.15 5.37
C ALA A 40 5.38 -5.33 3.92
N PRO A 41 6.29 -5.45 2.94
CA PRO A 41 5.96 -5.97 1.61
C PRO A 41 5.51 -7.43 1.67
N LEU A 42 4.50 -7.77 0.86
CA LEU A 42 3.88 -9.09 0.76
C LEU A 42 3.77 -9.52 -0.69
N ARG A 43 3.67 -10.83 -0.92
CA ARG A 43 3.23 -11.41 -2.19
C ARG A 43 1.71 -11.37 -2.28
N TRP A 44 1.18 -11.42 -3.50
CA TRP A 44 -0.26 -11.36 -3.76
C TRP A 44 -1.04 -12.52 -3.13
N ASP A 45 -0.44 -13.71 -3.06
CA ASP A 45 -1.04 -14.91 -2.47
C ASP A 45 -1.12 -14.89 -0.93
N GLU A 46 -0.47 -13.92 -0.28
CA GLU A 46 -0.49 -13.77 1.18
C GLU A 46 -1.57 -12.80 1.67
N ILE A 47 -2.17 -11.99 0.79
CA ILE A 47 -2.99 -10.84 1.18
C ILE A 47 -4.27 -11.25 1.92
N ASP A 48 -4.91 -12.35 1.51
CA ASP A 48 -6.20 -12.77 2.08
C ASP A 48 -6.08 -13.25 3.53
N ASP A 49 -4.90 -13.73 3.93
CA ASP A 49 -4.64 -14.31 5.25
C ASP A 49 -3.81 -13.39 6.17
N ALA A 50 -3.21 -12.32 5.63
CA ALA A 50 -2.28 -11.47 6.37
C ALA A 50 -2.99 -10.57 7.39
N GLU A 51 -2.54 -10.61 8.65
CA GLU A 51 -2.91 -9.61 9.65
C GLU A 51 -1.77 -8.61 9.85
N PRO A 52 -2.04 -7.29 9.96
CA PRO A 52 -0.99 -6.30 10.21
C PRO A 52 -0.15 -6.55 11.48
N ARG A 53 -0.67 -7.35 12.43
CA ARG A 53 0.02 -7.71 13.68
C ARG A 53 1.05 -8.82 13.51
N ASP A 54 1.04 -9.52 12.38
CA ASP A 54 2.03 -10.56 12.09
C ASP A 54 3.41 -9.97 11.79
N PHE A 55 3.45 -8.67 11.44
CA PHE A 55 4.64 -7.97 10.98
C PHE A 55 5.08 -6.89 11.96
N ASP A 56 6.07 -7.21 12.77
CA ASP A 56 6.69 -6.29 13.71
C ASP A 56 8.23 -6.30 13.65
N ILE A 57 8.85 -5.45 14.45
CA ILE A 57 10.31 -5.31 14.49
C ILE A 57 11.06 -6.62 14.84
N ARG A 58 10.38 -7.60 15.45
CA ARG A 58 10.95 -8.90 15.81
C ARG A 58 10.69 -9.95 14.73
N THR A 59 9.51 -9.95 14.10
CA THR A 59 9.15 -10.97 13.11
C THR A 59 9.71 -10.67 11.72
N LEU A 60 9.81 -9.40 11.33
CA LEU A 60 10.18 -9.06 9.96
C LEU A 60 11.64 -9.43 9.58
N PRO A 61 12.64 -9.32 10.47
CA PRO A 61 14.00 -9.80 10.14
C PRO A 61 14.05 -11.30 9.84
N VAL A 62 13.26 -12.12 10.53
CA VAL A 62 13.16 -13.57 10.29
C VAL A 62 12.56 -13.81 8.91
N ARG A 63 11.43 -13.18 8.62
CA ARG A 63 10.77 -13.26 7.32
C ARG A 63 11.69 -12.82 6.16
N TYR A 64 12.43 -11.72 6.33
CA TYR A 64 13.36 -11.25 5.31
C TYR A 64 14.52 -12.24 5.09
N ALA A 65 15.01 -12.90 6.13
CA ALA A 65 16.02 -13.94 5.99
C ALA A 65 15.51 -15.17 5.22
N GLU A 66 14.22 -15.50 5.36
CA GLU A 66 13.58 -16.64 4.69
C GLU A 66 13.19 -16.35 3.24
N LEU A 67 12.63 -15.16 2.98
CA LEU A 67 12.01 -14.84 1.70
C LEU A 67 12.83 -13.86 0.84
N GLY A 68 13.77 -13.12 1.46
CA GLY A 68 14.43 -11.98 0.84
C GLY A 68 13.49 -10.77 0.65
N ASP A 69 13.87 -9.90 -0.28
CA ASP A 69 13.00 -8.82 -0.74
C ASP A 69 11.98 -9.36 -1.76
N VAL A 70 10.71 -9.46 -1.36
CA VAL A 70 9.63 -9.94 -2.22
C VAL A 70 9.27 -8.96 -3.34
N HIS A 71 9.80 -7.74 -3.29
CA HIS A 71 9.66 -6.71 -4.30
C HIS A 71 10.96 -6.48 -5.11
N ALA A 72 11.96 -7.38 -5.02
CA ALA A 72 13.26 -7.21 -5.68
C ALA A 72 13.18 -6.93 -7.19
N ASP A 73 12.13 -7.43 -7.85
CA ASP A 73 11.93 -7.28 -9.29
C ASP A 73 11.12 -6.01 -9.69
N MET A 74 10.69 -5.18 -8.73
CA MET A 74 9.81 -4.03 -8.98
C MET A 74 10.39 -3.05 -10.02
N ASP A 75 11.69 -2.82 -9.99
CA ASP A 75 12.36 -1.87 -10.88
C ASP A 75 12.70 -2.47 -12.26
N GLN A 76 12.38 -3.74 -12.52
CA GLN A 76 12.73 -4.42 -13.77
C GLN A 76 11.81 -4.03 -14.93
N GLU A 77 10.57 -3.63 -14.66
CA GLU A 77 9.58 -3.31 -15.68
C GLU A 77 8.92 -1.96 -15.39
N ALA A 78 8.89 -1.09 -16.40
CA ALA A 78 8.23 0.22 -16.31
C ALA A 78 6.91 0.18 -17.07
N PHE A 79 5.80 0.39 -16.36
CA PHE A 79 4.46 0.37 -16.95
C PHE A 79 4.00 1.75 -17.41
N ARG A 80 3.14 1.78 -18.43
CA ARG A 80 2.52 3.00 -18.95
C ARG A 80 1.19 3.30 -18.26
N LEU A 81 0.81 4.58 -18.24
CA LEU A 81 -0.43 5.05 -17.61
C LEU A 81 -1.62 5.16 -18.57
N ASP A 82 -1.48 4.85 -19.87
CA ASP A 82 -2.52 5.16 -20.87
C ASP A 82 -3.89 4.57 -20.51
N GLY A 83 -3.95 3.32 -20.07
CA GLY A 83 -5.21 2.68 -19.66
C GLY A 83 -5.88 3.33 -18.44
N LEU A 84 -5.09 3.91 -17.52
CA LEU A 84 -5.63 4.67 -16.39
C LEU A 84 -6.12 6.06 -16.81
N LEU A 85 -5.46 6.69 -17.78
CA LEU A 85 -5.89 7.96 -18.35
C LEU A 85 -7.18 7.81 -19.15
N GLU A 86 -7.30 6.76 -19.96
CA GLU A 86 -8.55 6.43 -20.67
C GLU A 86 -9.71 6.17 -19.72
N LEU A 87 -9.46 5.51 -18.58
CA LEU A 87 -10.46 5.31 -17.54
C LEU A 87 -10.91 6.64 -16.92
N ALA A 88 -9.98 7.57 -16.65
CA ALA A 88 -10.29 8.89 -16.12
C ALA A 88 -11.11 9.73 -17.11
N ASP A 89 -10.73 9.76 -18.39
CA ASP A 89 -11.46 10.45 -19.45
C ASP A 89 -12.89 9.93 -19.61
N ARG A 90 -13.11 8.63 -19.37
CA ARG A 90 -14.46 8.04 -19.38
C ARG A 90 -15.28 8.48 -18.15
N ASP A 91 -14.70 8.43 -16.95
CA ASP A 91 -15.37 8.88 -15.72
C ASP A 91 -15.80 10.35 -15.81
N GLU A 92 -14.99 11.22 -16.43
CA GLU A 92 -15.34 12.62 -16.66
C GLU A 92 -16.50 12.82 -17.63
N LYS A 93 -16.65 11.95 -18.64
CA LYS A 93 -17.73 12.03 -19.63
C LYS A 93 -19.05 11.43 -19.13
N GLU A 94 -18.97 10.46 -18.22
CA GLU A 94 -20.12 9.75 -17.65
C GLU A 94 -20.69 10.42 -16.38
N ARG A 95 -19.98 11.41 -15.83
CA ARG A 95 -20.44 12.28 -14.74
C ARG A 95 -21.37 13.41 -15.21
#